data_AF-W3V5C1-F1
#
_entry.id   AF-W3V5C1-F1
#
_cell.length_a   1.000
_cell.length_b   1.000
_cell.length_c   1.000
_cell.angle_alpha   90.00
_cell.angle_beta   90.00
_cell.angle_gamma   90.00
#
_symmetry.space_group_name_H-M   'P 1'
#
loop_
_entity.id
_entity.type
_entity.pdbx_description
1 polymer ?
#
loop_
_entity_poly.entity_id
_entity_poly.type
_entity_poly.pdbx_seq_one_letter_code
_entity_poly.pdbx_strand_id
1 'polypeptide(L)' 'MQHIKTKSNSITPQLIHTWERSSEPWGAKDRQSRFIYANSAFYQLLNLPEDFDISAA' A
#
# COMPACT_ATOMS: atom_id res chain seq x y z
N MET A 1 4.52 38.98 -9.61
CA MET A 1 5.12 37.64 -9.74
C MET A 1 4.14 36.64 -9.12
N GLN A 2 3.61 35.71 -9.91
CA GLN A 2 2.63 34.73 -9.45
C GLN A 2 3.33 33.79 -8.45
N HIS A 3 2.87 33.75 -7.20
CA HIS A 3 3.35 32.77 -6.23
C HIS A 3 2.90 31.37 -6.68
N ILE A 4 3.80 30.62 -7.31
CA ILE A 4 3.60 29.19 -7.55
C ILE A 4 3.62 28.51 -6.18
N LYS A 5 2.45 28.32 -5.58
CA LYS A 5 2.30 27.42 -4.42
C LYS A 5 2.60 26.01 -4.92
N THR A 6 3.78 25.49 -4.62
CA THR A 6 4.08 24.06 -4.74
C THR A 6 3.09 23.32 -3.85
N LYS A 7 2.05 22.75 -4.46
CA LYS A 7 1.04 21.95 -3.79
C LYS A 7 1.76 20.78 -3.13
N SER A 8 1.78 20.71 -1.81
CA SER A 8 2.28 19.54 -1.09
C SER A 8 1.45 18.34 -1.53
N ASN A 9 2.08 17.37 -2.20
CA ASN A 9 1.45 16.10 -2.58
C ASN A 9 1.27 15.19 -1.35
N SER A 10 0.73 15.73 -0.26
CA SER A 10 0.45 15.00 0.96
C SER A 10 -0.78 14.12 0.71
N ILE A 11 -0.59 12.81 0.74
CA ILE A 11 -1.70 11.86 0.82
C ILE A 11 -2.44 12.13 2.14
N THR A 12 -3.76 12.24 2.10
CA THR A 12 -4.55 12.49 3.30
C THR A 12 -4.58 11.25 4.19
N PRO A 13 -4.56 11.40 5.53
CA PRO A 13 -4.66 10.26 6.44
C PRO A 13 -5.90 9.40 6.20
N GLN A 14 -7.01 10.00 5.76
CA GLN A 14 -8.24 9.29 5.42
C GLN A 14 -8.04 8.32 4.25
N LEU A 15 -7.24 8.70 3.26
CA LEU A 15 -6.95 7.85 2.11
C LEU A 15 -6.03 6.69 2.51
N ILE A 16 -5.01 6.96 3.33
CA ILE A 16 -4.14 5.92 3.90
C ILE A 16 -4.96 4.91 4.70
N HIS A 17 -5.84 5.39 5.58
CA HIS A 17 -6.67 4.53 6.42
C HIS A 17 -7.64 3.66 5.60
N THR A 18 -8.23 4.24 4.55
CA THR A 18 -9.08 3.48 3.62
C THR A 18 -8.29 2.38 2.92
N TRP A 19 -7.07 2.68 2.49
CA TRP A 19 -6.20 1.72 1.82
C TRP A 19 -5.79 0.57 2.76
N GLU A 20 -5.34 0.88 3.97
CA GLU A 20 -4.89 -0.12 4.95
C GLU A 20 -6.03 -1.03 5.43
N ARG A 21 -7.25 -0.49 5.58
CA ARG A 21 -8.40 -1.22 6.12
C ARG A 21 -9.38 -1.74 5.08
N SER A 22 -9.03 -1.64 3.80
CA SER A 22 -9.83 -2.24 2.73
C SER A 22 -9.97 -3.74 2.98
N SER A 23 -11.20 -4.25 2.91
CA SER A 23 -11.50 -5.68 3.02
C SER A 23 -11.15 -6.46 1.75
N GLU A 24 -10.92 -5.75 0.64
CA GLU A 24 -10.51 -6.39 -0.61
C GLU A 24 -9.00 -6.69 -0.57
N PRO A 25 -8.56 -7.91 -0.91
CA PRO A 25 -7.15 -8.27 -0.93
C PRO A 25 -6.45 -7.60 -2.12
N TRP A 26 -5.41 -6.82 -1.84
CA TRP A 26 -4.62 -6.17 -2.89
C TRP A 26 -3.14 -6.05 -2.50
N GLY A 27 -2.29 -6.00 -3.53
CA GLY A 27 -0.86 -5.81 -3.37
C GLY A 27 -0.26 -5.06 -4.54
N ALA A 28 0.91 -4.47 -4.30
CA ALA A 28 1.68 -3.77 -5.31
C ALA A 28 2.96 -4.57 -5.62
N LYS A 29 3.33 -4.58 -6.89
CA LYS A 29 4.56 -5.20 -7.38
C LYS A 29 5.43 -4.18 -8.09
N ASP A 30 6.73 -4.40 -8.07
CA ASP A 30 7.67 -3.65 -8.89
C ASP A 30 7.64 -4.12 -10.36
N ARG A 31 8.47 -3.50 -11.20
CA ARG A 31 8.61 -3.85 -12.62
C ARG A 31 9.18 -5.24 -12.86
N GLN A 32 9.76 -5.87 -11.84
CA GLN A 32 10.30 -7.23 -11.88
C GLN A 32 9.29 -8.24 -11.33
N SER A 33 8.03 -7.83 -11.13
CA SER A 33 6.94 -8.65 -10.60
C SER A 33 7.14 -9.14 -9.16
N ARG A 34 8.03 -8.48 -8.40
CA ARG A 34 8.25 -8.75 -6.98
C ARG A 34 7.32 -7.90 -6.14
N PHE A 35 6.72 -8.48 -5.10
CA PHE A 35 5.87 -7.70 -4.21
C PHE A 35 6.69 -6.64 -3.47
N ILE A 36 6.15 -5.42 -3.39
CA ILE A 36 6.72 -4.33 -2.60
C ILE A 36 5.82 -3.96 -1.42
N TYR A 37 4.55 -4.40 -1.47
CA TYR A 37 3.55 -4.18 -0.44
C TYR A 37 2.36 -5.12 -0.69
N ALA A 38 1.68 -5.52 0.38
CA ALA A 38 0.33 -6.09 0.33
C ALA A 38 -0.44 -5.69 1.60
N ASN A 39 -1.77 -5.50 1.50
CA ASN A 39 -2.59 -5.16 2.66
C ASN A 39 -2.91 -6.40 3.51
N SER A 40 -3.40 -6.21 4.74
CA SER A 40 -3.70 -7.31 5.67
C SER A 40 -4.71 -8.32 5.11
N ALA A 41 -5.68 -7.89 4.31
CA ALA A 41 -6.64 -8.79 3.66
C ALA A 41 -5.96 -9.77 2.69
N PHE A 42 -4.89 -9.34 2.00
CA PHE A 42 -4.09 -10.20 1.13
C PHE A 42 -3.33 -11.27 1.91
N TYR A 43 -2.77 -10.93 3.08
CA TYR A 43 -2.11 -11.91 3.95
C TYR A 43 -3.10 -12.95 4.47
N GLN A 44 -4.29 -12.52 4.89
CA GLN A 44 -5.36 -13.42 5.33
C GLN A 44 -5.82 -14.35 4.21
N LEU A 45 -5.97 -13.84 2.98
CA LEU A 45 -6.36 -14.65 1.81
C LEU A 45 -5.37 -15.80 1.56
N LEU A 46 -4.07 -15.51 1.69
CA LEU A 46 -2.99 -16.50 1.49
C LEU A 46 -2.64 -17.27 2.76
N ASN A 47 -3.36 -17.01 3.87
CA ASN A 47 -3.12 -17.61 5.18
C ASN A 47 -1.68 -17.43 5.67
N LEU A 48 -1.10 -16.25 5.40
CA LEU A 48 0.26 -15.87 5.78
C LEU A 48 0.29 -15.28 7.20
N PRO A 49 1.39 -15.49 7.96
CA PRO A 49 1.66 -14.77 9.20
C PRO A 49 1.72 -13.25 8.99
N GLU A 50 1.30 -12.44 9.97
CA GLU A 50 1.35 -10.97 9.87
C GLU A 50 2.79 -10.42 9.76
N ASP A 51 3.78 -11.16 10.26
CA ASP A 51 5.21 -10.84 10.21
C ASP A 51 5.93 -11.43 8.98
N PHE A 52 5.18 -12.06 8.07
CA PHE A 52 5.75 -12.61 6.84
C PHE A 52 6.30 -11.49 5.94
N ASP A 53 7.55 -11.64 5.50
CA ASP A 53 8.15 -10.70 4.55
C ASP A 53 7.64 -10.98 3.12
N ILE A 54 6.57 -10.28 2.72
CA ILE A 54 6.02 -10.40 1.37
C ILE A 54 6.99 -9.98 0.27
N SER A 55 8.01 -9.17 0.57
CA SER A 55 8.98 -8.74 -0.42
C SER A 55 9.98 -9.82 -0.80
N ALA A 56 10.08 -10.86 0.03
CA ALA A 56 10.88 -12.06 -0.21
C ALA A 56 10.09 -13.22 -0.84
N ALA A 57 8.81 -13.00 -1.18
CA ALA A 57 7.91 -14.01 -1.77
C ALA A 57 8.13 -14.26 -3.27
#